data_AF-A0A2V7IB36-F1
#
_entry.id   AF-A0A2V7IB36-F1
#
_cell.length_a   1.000
_cell.length_b   1.000
_cell.length_c   1.000
_cell.angle_alpha   90.00
_cell.angle_beta   90.00
_cell.angle_gamma   90.00
#
_symmetry.space_group_name_H-M   'P 1'
#
loop_
_entity.id
_entity.type
_entity.pdbx_description
1 polymer ?
#
loop_
_entity_poly.entity_id
_entity_poly.type
_entity_poly.pdbx_seq_one_letter_code
_entity_poly.pdbx_strand_id
1 'polypeptide(L)'
;MDEAVLYSDGIQVGISPFTVTLGFTVAPQAQPGTQVPIPVATIRMSLEHAKVMAIILRKQLKQFEQQLGREIALPHQVYQQLGLSPTEDW
;
A
#
# COMPACT_ATOMS: atom_id res chain seq x y z
N MET A 1 13.70 20.01 -12.95
CA MET A 1 13.95 19.41 -11.64
C MET A 1 13.48 17.98 -11.78
N ASP A 2 14.38 17.01 -11.77
CA ASP A 2 13.98 15.61 -11.92
C ASP A 2 13.12 15.20 -10.72
N GLU A 3 12.05 14.46 -10.99
CA GLU A 3 11.12 14.00 -9.96
C GLU A 3 11.84 12.98 -9.05
N ALA A 4 11.81 13.21 -7.74
CA ALA A 4 12.47 12.33 -6.79
C ALA A 4 11.72 10.99 -6.70
N VAL A 5 12.39 9.89 -7.03
CA VAL A 5 11.86 8.53 -6.80
C VAL A 5 11.98 8.20 -5.32
N LEU A 6 10.85 7.96 -4.66
CA LEU A 6 10.78 7.60 -3.25
C LEU A 6 10.54 6.09 -3.09
N TYR A 7 11.35 5.44 -2.27
CA TYR A 7 11.14 4.04 -1.87
C TYR A 7 10.30 3.98 -0.58
N SER A 8 9.38 3.01 -0.51
CA SER A 8 8.60 2.72 0.70
C SER A 8 8.28 1.23 0.81
N ASP A 9 8.32 0.70 2.03
CA ASP A 9 7.97 -0.68 2.38
C ASP A 9 6.85 -0.78 3.43
N GLY A 10 6.32 0.36 3.88
CA GLY A 10 5.18 0.45 4.79
C GLY A 10 4.16 1.48 4.33
N ILE A 11 2.88 1.15 4.48
CA ILE A 11 1.76 2.03 4.15
C ILE A 11 0.76 2.10 5.30
N GLN A 12 0.25 3.29 5.57
CA GLN A 12 -0.85 3.56 6.49
C GLN A 12 -1.94 4.29 5.73
N VAL A 13 -3.16 3.76 5.77
CA VAL A 13 -4.32 4.33 5.08
C VAL A 13 -5.29 4.86 6.13
N GLY A 14 -5.55 6.17 6.08
CA GLY A 14 -6.57 6.84 6.89
C GLY A 14 -7.69 7.35 6.01
N ILE A 15 -8.93 7.09 6.38
CA ILE A 15 -10.13 7.62 5.70
C ILE A 15 -10.88 8.55 6.64
N SER A 16 -11.25 9.71 6.13
CA SER A 16 -12.12 10.70 6.78
C SER A 16 -13.25 11.06 5.81
N PRO A 17 -14.33 11.72 6.27
CA PRO A 17 -15.52 11.95 5.44
C PRO A 17 -15.28 12.62 4.07
N PHE A 18 -14.19 13.36 3.92
CA PHE A 18 -13.86 14.08 2.67
C PHE A 18 -12.41 13.88 2.20
N THR A 19 -11.65 12.98 2.83
CA THR A 19 -10.21 12.85 2.53
C THR A 19 -9.72 11.45 2.80
N VAL A 20 -8.84 10.96 1.94
CA VAL A 20 -7.97 9.82 2.21
C VAL A 20 -6.55 10.34 2.46
N THR A 21 -5.90 9.81 3.49
CA THR A 21 -4.49 10.04 3.79
C THR A 21 -3.73 8.74 3.62
N LEU A 22 -2.66 8.77 2.83
CA LEU A 22 -1.72 7.67 2.65
C LEU A 22 -0.38 8.09 3.25
N GLY A 23 0.03 7.46 4.34
CA GLY A 23 1.35 7.61 4.94
C GLY A 23 2.27 6.49 4.47
N PHE A 24 3.39 6.85 3.86
CA PHE A 24 4.41 5.93 3.42
C PHE A 24 5.60 5.98 4.37
N THR A 25 6.13 4.82 4.73
CA THR A 25 7.28 4.69 5.63
C THR A 25 8.32 3.74 5.07
N VAL A 26 9.52 3.78 5.64
CA VAL A 26 10.58 2.78 5.47
C VAL A 26 10.93 2.16 6.81
N ALA A 27 11.03 0.83 6.85
CA ALA A 27 11.52 0.11 8.00
C ALA A 27 13.01 0.45 8.23
N PRO A 28 13.42 0.83 9.44
CA PRO A 28 14.80 1.16 9.72
C PRO A 28 15.69 -0.09 9.64
N GLN A 29 16.82 0.05 8.95
CA GLN A 29 17.81 -1.01 8.82
C GLN A 29 18.62 -1.07 10.14
N ALA A 30 18.37 -2.13 10.93
CA ALA A 30 19.09 -2.54 12.16
C ALA A 30 18.51 -2.13 13.52
N GLN A 31 17.63 -2.98 14.07
CA GLN A 31 17.78 -3.76 15.33
C GLN A 31 16.40 -4.25 15.80
N PRO A 32 16.25 -5.50 16.30
CA PRO A 32 14.96 -5.97 16.81
C PRO A 32 14.62 -5.23 18.11
N GLY A 33 13.50 -4.49 18.14
CA GLY A 33 12.82 -4.19 19.41
C GLY A 33 12.09 -2.86 19.54
N THR A 34 12.50 -1.77 18.89
CA THR A 34 11.95 -0.44 19.26
C THR A 34 11.98 0.67 18.20
N GLN A 35 12.44 0.43 16.98
CA GLN A 35 12.58 1.54 16.02
C GLN A 35 11.26 1.82 15.29
N VAL A 36 10.83 3.08 15.40
CA VAL A 36 9.64 3.63 14.73
C VAL A 36 9.91 3.71 13.21
N PRO A 37 8.96 3.31 12.34
CA PRO A 37 9.10 3.47 10.90
C PRO A 37 9.40 4.92 10.51
N ILE A 38 10.30 5.12 9.55
CA ILE A 38 10.73 6.45 9.09
C ILE A 38 9.72 6.96 8.06
N PRO A 39 9.04 8.10 8.27
CA PRO A 39 8.12 8.67 7.28
C PRO A 39 8.85 9.07 6.00
N VAL A 40 8.31 8.66 4.84
CA VAL A 40 8.82 8.97 3.50
C VAL A 40 7.97 10.02 2.82
N ALA A 41 6.65 9.83 2.82
CA ALA A 41 5.71 10.73 2.20
C ALA A 41 4.33 10.62 2.84
N THR A 42 3.59 11.72 2.86
CA THR A 42 2.18 11.73 3.24
C THR A 42 1.38 12.35 2.10
N ILE A 43 0.51 11.56 1.49
CA ILE A 43 -0.35 11.99 0.39
C ILE A 43 -1.77 12.15 0.92
N ARG A 44 -2.39 13.32 0.70
CA ARG A 44 -3.80 13.56 1.00
C ARG A 44 -4.55 13.82 -0.29
N MET A 45 -5.71 13.19 -0.43
CA MET A 45 -6.51 13.25 -1.65
C MET A 45 -8.01 13.15 -1.35
N SER A 46 -8.86 13.47 -2.32
CA SER A 46 -10.31 13.25 -2.19
C SER A 46 -10.66 11.77 -2.24
N LEU A 47 -11.88 11.43 -1.81
CA LEU A 47 -12.39 10.05 -1.84
C LEU A 47 -12.47 9.52 -3.28
N GLU A 48 -12.89 10.37 -4.22
CA GLU A 48 -13.02 10.03 -5.64
C GLU A 48 -11.65 9.70 -6.24
N HIS A 49 -10.63 10.50 -5.92
CA HIS A 49 -9.27 10.26 -6.41
C HIS A 49 -8.72 8.95 -5.85
N ALA A 50 -8.88 8.70 -4.55
CA ALA A 50 -8.45 7.44 -3.93
C ALA A 50 -9.15 6.22 -4.56
N LYS A 51 -10.45 6.33 -4.87
CA LYS A 51 -11.21 5.27 -5.54
C LYS A 51 -10.67 4.98 -6.94
N VAL A 52 -10.41 6.01 -7.73
CA VAL A 52 -9.81 5.86 -9.07
C VAL A 52 -8.44 5.19 -8.98
N MET A 53 -7.60 5.66 -8.05
CA MET A 53 -6.27 5.10 -7.81
C MET A 53 -6.33 3.60 -7.45
N ALA A 54 -7.24 3.22 -6.55
CA ALA A 54 -7.41 1.81 -6.15
C ALA A 54 -7.82 0.91 -7.33
N ILE A 55 -8.76 1.37 -8.17
CA ILE A 55 -9.22 0.62 -9.35
C ILE A 55 -8.08 0.42 -10.35
N ILE A 56 -7.33 1.49 -10.64
CA ILE A 56 -6.20 1.43 -11.58
C ILE A 56 -5.12 0.49 -11.04
N LEU A 57 -4.76 0.62 -9.77
CA LEU A 57 -3.72 -0.20 -9.15
C LEU A 57 -4.09 -1.69 -9.17
N ARG A 58 -5.31 -2.05 -8.78
CA ARG A 58 -5.80 -3.44 -8.83
C ARG A 58 -5.76 -3.99 -10.25
N LYS A 59 -6.21 -3.22 -11.24
CA LYS A 59 -6.18 -3.63 -12.65
C LYS A 59 -4.76 -3.96 -13.13
N GLN A 60 -3.79 -3.09 -12.83
CA GLN A 60 -2.41 -3.28 -13.25
C GLN A 60 -1.78 -4.52 -12.61
N LEU A 61 -1.99 -4.72 -11.31
CA LEU A 61 -1.48 -5.88 -10.58
C LEU A 61 -2.10 -7.20 -11.09
N LYS A 62 -3.43 -7.25 -11.30
CA LYS A 62 -4.10 -8.42 -11.90
C LYS A 62 -3.56 -8.76 -13.29
N GLN A 63 -3.33 -7.73 -14.11
CA GLN A 63 -2.76 -7.93 -15.45
C GLN A 63 -1.33 -8.49 -15.35
N PHE A 64 -0.54 -8.01 -14.40
CA PHE A 64 0.81 -8.53 -14.17
C PHE A 64 0.81 -9.99 -13.69
N GLU A 65 -0.07 -10.36 -12.76
CA GLU A 65 -0.23 -11.75 -12.31
C GLU A 65 -0.61 -12.70 -13.45
N GLN A 66 -1.50 -12.26 -14.35
CA GLN A 66 -1.86 -13.02 -15.55
C GLN A 66 -0.64 -13.27 -16.44
N GLN A 67 0.22 -12.26 -16.64
CA GLN A 67 1.46 -12.39 -17.40
C GLN A 67 2.48 -13.29 -16.69
N LEU A 68 2.54 -13.22 -15.36
CA LEU A 68 3.40 -14.06 -14.53
C LEU A 68 2.95 -15.52 -14.51
N GLY A 69 1.69 -15.80 -14.84
CA GLY A 69 1.08 -17.13 -14.80
C GLY A 69 0.79 -17.64 -13.39
N ARG A 70 0.88 -16.76 -12.38
CA ARG A 70 0.58 -17.04 -10.98
C ARG A 70 0.30 -15.75 -10.21
N GLU A 71 -0.42 -15.89 -9.10
CA GLU A 71 -0.73 -14.78 -8.20
C GLU A 71 0.50 -14.36 -7.38
N ILE A 72 0.54 -13.08 -6.99
CA ILE A 72 1.47 -12.53 -6.01
C ILE A 72 0.95 -12.91 -4.63
N ALA A 73 1.37 -14.08 -4.14
CA ALA A 73 0.92 -14.59 -2.85
C ALA A 73 1.40 -13.69 -1.71
N LEU A 74 0.46 -13.17 -0.91
CA LEU A 74 0.76 -12.54 0.37
C LEU A 74 0.73 -13.59 1.49
N PRO A 75 1.59 -13.48 2.53
CA PRO A 75 1.50 -14.36 3.69
C PRO A 75 0.14 -14.24 4.38
N HIS A 76 -0.44 -15.36 4.84
CA HIS A 76 -1.75 -15.36 5.52
C HIS A 76 -1.84 -14.40 6.70
N GLN A 77 -0.74 -14.21 7.42
CA GLN A 77 -0.66 -13.28 8.54
C GLN A 77 -0.91 -11.82 8.11
N VAL A 78 -0.51 -11.43 6.90
CA VAL A 78 -0.74 -10.08 6.37
C VAL A 78 -2.22 -9.84 6.12
N TYR A 79 -2.92 -10.80 5.51
CA TYR A 79 -4.38 -10.72 5.34
C TYR A 79 -5.10 -10.57 6.69
N GLN A 80 -4.71 -11.37 7.69
CA GLN A 80 -5.29 -11.30 9.03
C GLN A 80 -5.05 -9.96 9.73
N GLN A 81 -3.82 -9.44 9.66
CA GLN A 81 -3.46 -8.15 10.25
C GLN A 81 -4.21 -6.98 9.62
N LEU A 82 -4.50 -7.08 8.32
CA LEU A 82 -5.24 -6.06 7.57
C LEU A 82 -6.76 -6.28 7.59
N GLY A 83 -7.24 -7.38 8.15
CA GLY A 83 -8.67 -7.74 8.14
C GLY A 83 -9.22 -8.00 6.74
N LEU A 84 -8.38 -8.51 5.83
CA LEU A 84 -8.71 -8.74 4.43
C LEU A 84 -9.00 -10.22 4.13
N SER A 85 -9.92 -10.46 3.22
CA SER A 85 -10.27 -11.76 2.64
C SER A 85 -9.48 -11.96 1.33
N PRO A 86 -8.65 -13.02 1.20
CA PRO A 86 -7.92 -13.29 -0.03
C PRO A 86 -8.83 -13.49 -1.26
N THR A 87 -10.09 -13.87 -1.06
CA THR A 87 -11.03 -14.17 -2.15
C THR A 87 -12.01 -13.03 -2.44
N GLU A 88 -12.34 -12.20 -1.46
CA GLU A 88 -13.33 -11.13 -1.63
C GLU A 88 -12.67 -9.79 -1.92
N ASP A 89 -11.55 -9.49 -1.25
CA ASP A 89 -10.85 -8.21 -1.41
C ASP A 89 -9.87 -8.18 -2.59
N TRP A 90 -9.42 -9.36 -3.07
CA TRP A 90 -8.50 -9.50 -4.21
C TRP A 90 -9.16 -9.91 -5.52
#